data_AF-A0A7S4NHW9-F1
#
_entry.id   AF-A0A7S4NHW9-F1
#
_cell.length_a   1.000
_cell.length_b   1.000
_cell.length_c   1.000
_cell.angle_alpha   90.00
_cell.angle_beta   90.00
_cell.angle_gamma   90.00
#
_symmetry.space_group_name_H-M   'P 1'
#
loop_
_entity.id
_entity.type
_entity.pdbx_description
1 polymer ?
#
loop_
_entity_poly.entity_id
_entity_poly.type
_entity_poly.pdbx_seq_one_letter_code
_entity_poly.pdbx_strand_id
1 'polypeptide(L)'
;GRDGGRSRGRRYGDGDGDDDDEKGPPLPDRASPRNDAVSRLLSTRTGRLRLLLSSSSIGYSLGYFLSKSALPGPLGRPVPPTLAVLLALSTFLRNDYGELSKCLGAALLMLWGTMSKARRAYPTKPHVKAMLGMGPRTPFPPLVEPPEYDGGRRAENPWTYTPREDAYDVPPEERELWEARGGDPNFAMVPALIALVLLGAVAGGDFPLLPTWMGALGGSAVLALGATFRSSRGDLMRAMGMRLVSLAGELRDINDELRVAGKAATVSGKIFDKMMILDRKHRIK
;
A
#
# COMPACT_ATOMS: atom_id res chain seq x y z
N GLY A 1 59.29 27.87 11.15
CA GLY A 1 59.74 26.99 12.24
C GLY A 1 58.55 26.57 13.06
N ARG A 2 58.44 25.25 13.35
CA ARG A 2 57.55 24.55 14.31
C ARG A 2 56.04 24.66 14.02
N ASP A 3 55.20 23.62 14.05
CA ASP A 3 55.23 22.21 14.49
C ASP A 3 54.24 21.45 13.56
N GLY A 4 54.47 20.21 13.12
CA GLY A 4 54.81 19.04 13.94
C GLY A 4 53.58 18.20 14.34
N GLY A 5 52.49 18.20 13.57
CA GLY A 5 51.28 17.41 13.84
C GLY A 5 51.42 15.94 13.46
N ARG A 6 51.78 15.10 14.44
CA ARG A 6 51.88 13.64 14.32
C ARG A 6 50.50 13.00 14.05
N SER A 7 50.28 12.54 12.83
CA SER A 7 49.19 11.64 12.46
C SER A 7 49.49 10.24 12.99
N ARG A 8 48.87 9.87 14.11
CA ARG A 8 48.84 8.48 14.60
C ARG A 8 47.91 7.66 13.69
N GLY A 9 48.47 7.05 12.66
CA GLY A 9 47.84 5.97 11.93
C GLY A 9 47.61 4.78 12.86
N ARG A 10 46.35 4.51 13.21
CA ARG A 10 45.97 3.20 13.76
C ARG A 10 46.04 2.20 12.61
N ARG A 11 47.15 1.46 12.55
CA ARG A 11 47.21 0.16 11.87
C ARG A 11 46.16 -0.73 12.53
N TYR A 12 45.06 -0.99 11.83
CA TYR A 12 44.31 -2.21 12.08
C TYR A 12 45.23 -3.36 11.67
N GLY A 13 45.44 -4.30 12.59
CA GLY A 13 46.29 -5.44 12.37
C GLY A 13 45.76 -6.26 11.21
N ASP A 14 46.63 -6.50 10.23
CA ASP A 14 46.59 -7.68 9.39
C ASP A 14 46.79 -8.89 10.32
N GLY A 15 45.69 -9.38 10.85
CA GLY A 15 45.62 -10.71 11.41
C GLY A 15 45.30 -11.64 10.26
N ASP A 16 46.36 -12.21 9.66
CA ASP A 16 46.30 -13.39 8.80
C ASP A 16 45.87 -14.57 9.69
N GLY A 17 44.58 -14.62 9.99
CA GLY A 17 43.89 -15.79 10.47
C GLY A 17 43.16 -16.40 9.29
N ASP A 18 43.80 -17.37 8.64
CA ASP A 18 43.21 -18.35 7.71
C ASP A 18 42.24 -19.28 8.48
N ASP A 19 41.31 -18.69 9.20
CA ASP A 19 40.10 -19.38 9.61
C ASP A 19 39.13 -19.19 8.43
N ASP A 20 39.07 -20.23 7.58
CA ASP A 20 37.96 -20.52 6.67
C ASP A 20 36.68 -20.78 7.49
N ASP A 21 36.36 -19.87 8.41
CA ASP A 21 35.03 -19.69 8.95
C ASP A 21 34.16 -19.36 7.75
N GLU A 22 33.43 -20.38 7.29
CA GLU A 22 32.22 -20.29 6.49
C GLU A 22 31.54 -18.96 6.79
N LYS A 23 31.87 -17.93 5.99
CA LYS A 23 31.17 -16.65 6.03
C LYS A 23 29.78 -17.01 5.55
N GLY A 24 28.92 -17.32 6.52
CA GLY A 24 27.50 -17.51 6.29
C GLY A 24 27.03 -16.38 5.39
N PRO A 25 26.10 -16.66 4.47
CA PRO A 25 25.71 -15.71 3.41
C PRO A 25 25.54 -14.33 4.04
N PRO A 26 26.16 -13.29 3.46
CA PRO A 26 26.22 -11.96 4.08
C PRO A 26 24.81 -11.60 4.53
N LEU A 27 24.66 -11.42 5.85
CA LEU A 27 23.38 -11.07 6.44
C LEU A 27 22.85 -9.87 5.64
N PRO A 28 21.63 -9.93 5.09
CA PRO A 28 21.14 -8.88 4.22
C PRO A 28 21.28 -7.55 4.96
N ASP A 29 21.85 -6.53 4.30
CA ASP A 29 22.15 -5.16 4.80
C ASP A 29 20.98 -4.46 5.53
N ARG A 30 19.79 -5.06 5.47
CA ARG A 30 18.55 -4.70 6.13
C ARG A 30 18.44 -5.14 7.59
N ALA A 31 19.39 -5.93 8.12
CA ALA A 31 19.34 -6.42 9.51
C ALA A 31 19.81 -5.39 10.56
N SER A 32 20.34 -4.22 10.16
CA SER A 32 20.78 -3.23 11.14
C SER A 32 19.59 -2.41 11.70
N PRO A 33 19.43 -2.28 13.04
CA PRO A 33 18.38 -1.46 13.66
C PRO A 33 18.38 0.02 13.25
N ARG A 34 19.52 0.50 12.73
CA ARG A 34 19.68 1.86 12.19
C ARG A 34 19.02 2.06 10.82
N ASN A 35 18.81 0.99 10.07
CA ASN A 35 18.19 1.02 8.74
C ASN A 35 16.67 0.86 8.75
N ASP A 36 16.04 0.66 9.92
CA ASP A 36 14.57 0.61 10.04
C ASP A 36 13.93 1.94 9.58
N ALA A 37 12.91 1.84 8.72
CA ALA A 37 12.16 2.97 8.19
C ALA A 37 11.56 3.85 9.31
N VAL A 38 11.10 3.25 10.41
CA VAL A 38 10.55 3.99 11.56
C VAL A 38 11.64 4.81 12.25
N SER A 39 12.81 4.20 12.50
CA SER A 39 13.97 4.88 13.09
C SER A 39 14.44 6.05 12.23
N ARG A 40 14.44 5.90 10.90
CA ARG A 40 14.78 6.98 9.95
C ARG A 40 13.78 8.14 10.02
N LEU A 41 12.48 7.87 10.14
CA LEU A 41 11.48 8.92 10.32
C LEU A 41 11.62 9.63 11.67
N LEU A 42 11.96 8.89 12.74
CA LEU A 42 12.14 9.45 14.07
C LEU A 42 13.45 10.23 14.25
N SER A 43 14.43 10.08 13.38
CA SER A 43 15.70 10.82 13.49
C SER A 43 15.56 12.31 13.18
N THR A 44 14.56 12.69 12.36
CA THR A 44 14.32 14.08 11.93
C THR A 44 13.10 14.67 12.63
N ARG A 45 13.14 15.98 12.95
CA ARG A 45 11.99 16.68 13.56
C ARG A 45 10.77 16.68 12.64
N THR A 46 10.99 16.86 11.34
CA THR A 46 9.94 16.83 10.31
C THR A 46 9.35 15.43 10.15
N GLY A 47 10.18 14.38 10.19
CA GLY A 47 9.73 12.99 10.16
C GLY A 47 8.89 12.62 11.38
N ARG A 48 9.27 13.07 12.58
CA ARG A 48 8.44 12.91 13.80
C ARG A 48 7.07 13.56 13.66
N LEU A 49 7.00 14.80 13.17
CA LEU A 49 5.73 15.49 12.96
C LEU A 49 4.85 14.77 11.95
N ARG A 50 5.43 14.33 10.81
CA ARG A 50 4.71 13.54 9.79
C ARG A 50 4.18 12.24 10.37
N LEU A 51 4.99 11.55 11.18
CA LEU A 51 4.60 10.31 11.83
C LEU A 51 3.44 10.51 12.81
N LEU A 52 3.46 11.60 13.57
CA LEU A 52 2.38 11.95 14.51
C LEU A 52 1.08 12.25 13.75
N LEU A 53 1.15 13.05 12.68
CA LEU A 53 -0.01 13.37 11.86
C LEU A 53 -0.58 12.15 11.14
N SER A 54 0.27 11.28 10.60
CA SER A 54 -0.17 10.05 9.94
C SER A 54 -0.80 9.07 10.93
N SER A 55 -0.18 8.89 12.11
CA SER A 55 -0.74 8.11 13.21
C SER A 55 -2.09 8.66 13.66
N SER A 56 -2.21 9.98 13.86
CA SER A 56 -3.47 10.65 14.18
C SER A 56 -4.55 10.40 13.12
N SER A 57 -4.19 10.48 11.84
CA SER A 57 -5.12 10.24 10.72
C SER A 57 -5.65 8.81 10.68
N ILE A 58 -4.80 7.82 11.01
CA ILE A 58 -5.22 6.42 11.14
C ILE A 58 -6.15 6.26 12.34
N GLY A 59 -5.81 6.84 13.49
CA GLY A 59 -6.67 6.84 14.68
C GLY A 59 -8.04 7.46 14.39
N TYR A 60 -8.08 8.58 13.67
CA TYR A 60 -9.32 9.21 13.24
C TYR A 60 -10.15 8.30 12.33
N SER A 61 -9.51 7.69 11.32
CA SER A 61 -10.19 6.81 10.36
C SER A 61 -10.75 5.56 11.03
N LEU A 62 -9.96 4.95 11.93
CA LEU A 62 -10.40 3.81 12.73
C LEU A 62 -11.54 4.19 13.68
N GLY A 63 -11.43 5.35 14.33
CA GLY A 63 -12.48 5.82 15.23
C GLY A 63 -13.77 6.22 14.50
N TYR A 64 -13.68 6.72 13.27
CA TYR A 64 -14.83 6.94 12.40
C TYR A 64 -15.52 5.62 12.04
N PHE A 65 -14.74 4.61 11.68
CA PHE A 65 -15.26 3.27 11.40
C PHE A 65 -15.94 2.66 12.64
N LEU A 66 -15.31 2.71 13.81
CA LEU A 66 -15.87 2.19 15.06
C LEU A 66 -17.11 2.96 15.52
N SER A 67 -17.12 4.28 15.36
CA SER A 67 -18.26 5.15 15.64
C SER A 67 -19.49 4.73 14.84
N LYS A 68 -19.33 4.51 13.53
CA LYS A 68 -20.42 4.08 12.66
C LYS A 68 -20.88 2.65 12.92
N SER A 69 -19.96 1.73 13.23
CA SER A 69 -20.26 0.30 13.34
C SER A 69 -20.76 -0.12 14.72
N ALA A 70 -20.17 0.38 15.80
CA ALA A 70 -20.44 -0.09 17.15
C ALA A 70 -21.29 0.87 18.00
N LEU A 71 -21.25 2.17 17.72
CA LEU A 71 -21.86 3.21 18.57
C LEU A 71 -22.71 4.19 17.76
N PRO A 72 -23.81 3.73 17.12
CA PRO A 72 -24.68 4.61 16.36
C PRO A 72 -25.28 5.70 17.26
N GLY A 73 -25.31 6.94 16.74
CA GLY A 73 -25.93 8.08 17.43
C GLY A 73 -24.94 9.09 18.04
N PRO A 74 -25.38 9.92 19.00
CA PRO A 74 -24.57 11.02 19.52
C PRO A 74 -23.34 10.55 20.30
N LEU A 75 -23.39 9.36 20.90
CA LEU A 75 -22.29 8.76 21.66
C LEU A 75 -21.08 8.39 20.79
N GLY A 76 -21.28 8.13 19.49
CA GLY A 76 -20.20 7.84 18.56
C GLY A 76 -19.42 9.08 18.11
N ARG A 77 -19.97 10.30 18.24
CA ARG A 77 -19.35 11.54 17.73
C ARG A 77 -17.95 11.87 18.31
N PRO A 78 -17.67 11.67 19.61
CA PRO A 78 -16.33 11.92 20.14
C PRO A 78 -15.32 10.80 19.84
N VAL A 79 -15.73 9.63 19.35
CA VAL A 79 -14.85 8.47 19.13
C VAL A 79 -13.73 8.74 18.10
N PRO A 80 -13.98 9.36 16.93
CA PRO A 80 -12.91 9.67 15.96
C PRO A 80 -11.81 10.60 16.51
N PRO A 81 -12.12 11.81 17.05
CA PRO A 81 -11.07 12.69 17.55
C PRO A 81 -10.34 12.14 18.78
N THR A 82 -11.03 11.39 19.64
CA THR A 82 -10.37 10.75 20.80
C THR A 82 -9.38 9.69 20.37
N LEU A 83 -9.74 8.80 19.43
CA LEU A 83 -8.81 7.81 18.90
C LEU A 83 -7.66 8.45 18.10
N ALA A 84 -7.91 9.54 17.38
CA ALA A 84 -6.86 10.30 16.71
C ALA A 84 -5.79 10.81 17.70
N VAL A 85 -6.23 11.45 18.80
CA VAL A 85 -5.34 11.95 19.86
C VAL A 85 -4.64 10.81 20.58
N LEU A 86 -5.35 9.72 20.93
CA LEU A 86 -4.75 8.56 21.59
C LEU A 86 -3.67 7.90 20.74
N LEU A 87 -3.93 7.70 19.43
CA LEU A 87 -2.94 7.10 18.54
C LEU A 87 -1.75 8.04 18.34
N ALA A 88 -1.98 9.35 18.22
CA ALA A 88 -0.91 10.36 18.19
C ALA A 88 -0.04 10.34 19.47
N LEU A 89 -0.65 10.31 20.65
CA LEU A 89 0.06 10.29 21.94
C LEU A 89 0.81 8.97 22.15
N SER A 90 0.25 7.85 21.70
CA SER A 90 0.90 6.54 21.82
C SER A 90 2.25 6.50 21.09
N THR A 91 2.48 7.34 20.06
CA THR A 91 3.78 7.44 19.38
C THR A 91 4.93 7.85 20.31
N PHE A 92 4.65 8.46 21.48
CA PHE A 92 5.67 8.79 22.47
C PHE A 92 5.98 7.63 23.43
N LEU A 93 5.13 6.60 23.49
CA LEU A 93 5.33 5.45 24.36
C LEU A 93 6.44 4.53 23.82
N ARG A 94 7.19 3.94 24.76
CA ARG A 94 8.23 2.93 24.50
C ARG A 94 7.72 1.51 24.80
N ASN A 95 6.49 1.24 24.42
CA ASN A 95 5.82 -0.06 24.58
C ASN A 95 5.25 -0.52 23.24
N ASP A 96 4.69 -1.73 23.19
CA ASP A 96 4.13 -2.34 21.98
C ASP A 96 3.04 -1.47 21.32
N TYR A 97 2.24 -0.76 22.11
CA TYR A 97 1.22 0.16 21.59
C TYR A 97 1.86 1.33 20.83
N GLY A 98 2.92 1.91 21.40
CA GLY A 98 3.67 2.97 20.75
C GLY A 98 4.45 2.51 19.54
N GLU A 99 5.00 1.30 19.56
CA GLU A 99 5.61 0.68 18.38
C GLU A 99 4.61 0.42 17.27
N LEU A 100 3.44 -0.16 17.59
CA LEU A 100 2.37 -0.37 16.62
C LEU A 100 1.91 0.96 16.00
N SER A 101 1.66 1.98 16.83
CA SER A 101 1.24 3.29 16.34
C SER A 101 2.26 3.92 15.39
N LYS A 102 3.56 3.90 15.76
CA LYS A 102 4.64 4.35 14.86
C LYS A 102 4.67 3.55 13.56
N CYS A 103 4.52 2.23 13.61
CA CYS A 103 4.51 1.40 12.41
C CYS A 103 3.31 1.69 11.51
N LEU A 104 2.12 1.85 12.07
CA LEU A 104 0.93 2.25 11.32
C LEU A 104 1.14 3.62 10.65
N GLY A 105 1.62 4.60 11.41
CA GLY A 105 1.93 5.93 10.88
C GLY A 105 2.98 5.90 9.76
N ALA A 106 4.02 5.09 9.90
CA ALA A 106 5.06 4.91 8.89
C ALA A 106 4.52 4.21 7.64
N ALA A 107 3.71 3.16 7.83
CA ALA A 107 3.05 2.43 6.74
C ALA A 107 2.20 3.36 5.88
N LEU A 108 1.41 4.26 6.49
CA LEU A 108 0.61 5.23 5.75
C LEU A 108 1.48 6.22 4.96
N LEU A 109 2.61 6.68 5.51
CA LEU A 109 3.53 7.57 4.81
C LEU A 109 4.19 6.88 3.61
N MET A 110 4.62 5.62 3.77
CA MET A 110 5.18 4.82 2.69
C MET A 110 4.14 4.57 1.61
N LEU A 111 2.92 4.17 2.00
CA LEU A 111 1.79 3.97 1.10
C LEU A 111 1.44 5.24 0.30
N TRP A 112 1.49 6.40 0.94
CA TRP A 112 1.24 7.67 0.25
C TRP A 112 2.30 7.95 -0.84
N GLY A 113 3.57 7.62 -0.55
CA GLY A 113 4.66 7.71 -1.52
C GLY A 113 4.45 6.77 -2.71
N THR A 114 4.10 5.52 -2.44
CA THR A 114 3.88 4.48 -3.48
C THR A 114 2.61 4.75 -4.29
N MET A 115 1.57 5.34 -3.70
CA MET A 115 0.35 5.72 -4.42
C MET A 115 0.62 6.70 -5.57
N SER A 116 1.65 7.54 -5.46
CA SER A 116 2.06 8.42 -6.56
C SER A 116 2.74 7.66 -7.69
N LYS A 117 3.50 6.61 -7.39
CA LYS A 117 4.06 5.69 -8.40
C LYS A 117 2.96 4.89 -9.08
N ALA A 118 2.05 4.29 -8.31
CA ALA A 118 0.90 3.53 -8.84
C ALA A 118 -0.01 4.40 -9.73
N ARG A 119 -0.18 5.70 -9.41
CA ARG A 119 -0.90 6.66 -10.26
C ARG A 119 -0.24 6.91 -11.62
N ARG A 120 1.09 6.91 -11.65
CA ARG A 120 1.85 7.12 -12.89
C ARG A 120 1.87 5.86 -13.73
N ALA A 121 2.04 4.69 -13.10
CA ALA A 121 1.99 3.38 -13.77
C ALA A 121 0.60 3.09 -14.37
N TYR A 122 -0.47 3.46 -13.65
CA TYR A 122 -1.85 3.22 -14.06
C TYR A 122 -2.64 4.54 -14.17
N PRO A 123 -2.46 5.31 -15.25
CA PRO A 123 -3.09 6.61 -15.41
C PRO A 123 -4.60 6.48 -15.67
N THR A 124 -5.42 6.90 -14.71
CA THR A 124 -6.89 6.88 -14.83
C THR A 124 -7.47 8.09 -15.54
N LYS A 125 -6.72 9.21 -15.56
CA LYS A 125 -7.18 10.50 -16.13
C LYS A 125 -7.59 10.41 -17.61
N PRO A 126 -6.84 9.72 -18.52
CA PRO A 126 -7.26 9.56 -19.91
C PRO A 126 -8.61 8.83 -20.03
N HIS A 127 -8.80 7.76 -19.27
CA HIS A 127 -10.05 6.98 -19.28
C HIS A 127 -11.24 7.78 -18.72
N VAL A 128 -11.03 8.60 -17.68
CA VAL A 128 -12.07 9.52 -17.17
C VAL A 128 -12.45 10.56 -18.23
N LYS A 129 -11.48 11.17 -18.92
CA LYS A 129 -11.76 12.11 -20.02
C LYS A 129 -12.55 11.44 -21.15
N ALA A 130 -12.15 10.23 -21.54
CA ALA A 130 -12.85 9.45 -22.55
C ALA A 130 -14.27 9.04 -22.11
N MET A 131 -14.49 8.74 -20.83
CA MET A 131 -15.81 8.47 -20.27
C MET A 131 -16.72 9.70 -20.34
N LEU A 132 -16.17 10.91 -20.17
CA LEU A 132 -16.91 12.18 -20.28
C LEU A 132 -17.05 12.69 -21.72
N GLY A 133 -16.56 11.95 -22.72
CA GLY A 133 -16.59 12.39 -24.13
C GLY A 133 -15.60 13.53 -24.46
N MET A 134 -14.70 13.86 -23.52
CA MET A 134 -13.72 14.96 -23.66
C MET A 134 -12.41 14.51 -24.33
N GLY A 135 -12.35 13.29 -24.87
CA GLY A 135 -11.15 12.77 -25.52
C GLY A 135 -11.37 11.38 -26.14
N PRO A 136 -10.42 10.91 -26.96
CA PRO A 136 -10.48 9.59 -27.57
C PRO A 136 -10.38 8.50 -26.50
N ARG A 137 -10.98 7.35 -26.78
CA ARG A 137 -10.86 6.15 -25.94
C ARG A 137 -9.42 5.63 -25.99
N THR A 138 -8.81 5.47 -24.82
CA THR A 138 -7.53 4.76 -24.65
C THR A 138 -7.83 3.34 -24.13
N PRO A 139 -7.52 2.28 -24.89
CA PRO A 139 -7.71 0.90 -24.41
C PRO A 139 -6.82 0.63 -23.18
N PHE A 140 -7.27 -0.28 -22.31
CA PHE A 140 -6.49 -0.75 -21.16
C PHE A 140 -6.50 -2.28 -21.08
N PRO A 141 -5.34 -2.95 -21.06
CA PRO A 141 -3.97 -2.41 -21.03
C PRO A 141 -3.61 -1.59 -22.29
N PRO A 142 -2.65 -0.64 -22.19
CA PRO A 142 -2.24 0.16 -23.35
C PRO A 142 -1.69 -0.75 -24.44
N LEU A 143 -2.08 -0.50 -25.69
CA LEU A 143 -1.54 -1.23 -26.84
C LEU A 143 -0.09 -0.78 -27.09
N VAL A 144 0.76 -1.74 -27.47
CA VAL A 144 2.20 -1.56 -27.73
C VAL A 144 2.43 -0.53 -28.83
N GLU A 145 1.57 -0.55 -29.85
CA GLU A 145 1.55 0.44 -30.91
C GLU A 145 0.32 1.32 -30.74
N PRO A 146 0.47 2.67 -30.73
CA PRO A 146 -0.68 3.53 -30.89
C PRO A 146 -1.31 3.11 -32.22
N PRO A 147 -2.60 2.73 -32.24
CA PRO A 147 -3.20 2.26 -33.46
C PRO A 147 -2.97 3.28 -34.54
N GLU A 148 -2.39 2.83 -35.65
CA GLU A 148 -2.30 3.62 -36.86
C GLU A 148 -3.71 4.16 -37.11
N TYR A 149 -3.83 5.48 -37.24
CA TYR A 149 -5.12 6.17 -37.27
C TYR A 149 -5.82 5.87 -38.60
N ASP A 150 -6.31 4.65 -38.75
CA ASP A 150 -6.80 4.09 -40.00
C ASP A 150 -8.26 4.49 -40.20
N GLY A 151 -8.46 5.78 -40.53
CA GLY A 151 -9.73 6.30 -41.06
C GLY A 151 -10.94 6.23 -40.11
N GLY A 152 -10.73 6.09 -38.80
CA GLY A 152 -11.81 6.16 -37.79
C GLY A 152 -12.21 4.82 -37.15
N ARG A 153 -11.52 3.71 -37.45
CA ARG A 153 -11.67 2.48 -36.66
C ARG A 153 -10.92 2.62 -35.34
N ARG A 154 -11.68 2.79 -34.25
CA ARG A 154 -11.14 2.79 -32.88
C ARG A 154 -10.52 1.41 -32.64
N ALA A 155 -9.24 1.38 -32.28
CA ALA A 155 -8.57 0.13 -31.92
C ALA A 155 -9.38 -0.65 -30.89
N GLU A 156 -9.74 -1.86 -31.27
CA GLU A 156 -10.41 -2.77 -30.39
C GLU A 156 -9.38 -3.33 -29.40
N ASN A 157 -9.75 -3.31 -28.13
CA ASN A 157 -8.91 -3.88 -27.08
C ASN A 157 -8.98 -5.41 -27.18
N PRO A 158 -7.87 -6.11 -27.49
CA PRO A 158 -7.87 -7.55 -27.45
C PRO A 158 -7.97 -7.98 -25.99
N TRP A 159 -9.06 -8.66 -25.64
CA TRP A 159 -9.23 -9.32 -24.33
C TRP A 159 -8.11 -10.31 -24.04
N THR A 160 -7.45 -10.76 -25.10
CA THR A 160 -6.25 -11.58 -25.08
C THR A 160 -5.05 -10.64 -24.94
N TYR A 161 -4.82 -10.14 -23.73
CA TYR A 161 -3.49 -9.60 -23.41
C TYR A 161 -2.56 -10.78 -23.20
N THR A 162 -1.70 -11.01 -24.17
CA THR A 162 -0.49 -11.80 -23.96
C THR A 162 0.54 -10.84 -23.36
N PRO A 163 1.00 -11.08 -22.11
CA PRO A 163 2.23 -10.42 -21.63
C PRO A 163 3.29 -10.60 -22.71
N ARG A 164 4.12 -9.59 -22.95
CA ARG A 164 5.12 -9.63 -24.01
C ARG A 164 6.14 -10.74 -23.73
N GLU A 165 5.89 -11.96 -24.18
CA GLU A 165 6.86 -13.07 -24.14
C GLU A 165 8.04 -12.77 -25.08
N ASP A 166 7.79 -11.99 -26.11
CA ASP A 166 8.78 -11.38 -27.02
C ASP A 166 9.63 -10.28 -26.35
N ALA A 167 9.40 -9.92 -25.08
CA ALA A 167 10.33 -9.08 -24.32
C ALA A 167 11.67 -9.79 -24.05
N TYR A 168 11.72 -11.12 -24.20
CA TYR A 168 12.97 -11.88 -24.13
C TYR A 168 13.83 -11.73 -25.39
N ASP A 169 13.25 -11.30 -26.52
CA ASP A 169 13.98 -11.04 -27.78
C ASP A 169 14.42 -9.57 -27.95
N VAL A 170 14.12 -8.73 -26.96
CA VAL A 170 14.54 -7.32 -26.92
C VAL A 170 16.01 -7.24 -26.47
N PRO A 171 16.85 -6.42 -27.14
CA PRO A 171 18.25 -6.24 -26.73
C PRO A 171 18.38 -5.90 -25.24
N PRO A 172 19.42 -6.38 -24.53
CA PRO A 172 19.57 -6.20 -23.08
C PRO A 172 19.43 -4.73 -22.63
N GLU A 173 19.94 -3.80 -23.44
CA GLU A 173 19.90 -2.36 -23.17
C GLU A 173 18.47 -1.79 -23.16
N GLU A 174 17.62 -2.22 -24.10
CA GLU A 174 16.22 -1.81 -24.16
C GLU A 174 15.40 -2.48 -23.05
N ARG A 175 15.77 -3.71 -22.68
CA ARG A 175 15.15 -4.43 -21.56
C ARG A 175 15.40 -3.71 -20.24
N GLU A 176 16.62 -3.28 -19.93
CA GLU A 176 16.90 -2.49 -18.73
C GLU A 176 16.13 -1.17 -18.71
N LEU A 177 16.05 -0.47 -19.85
CA LEU A 177 15.29 0.76 -19.98
C LEU A 177 13.79 0.56 -19.80
N TRP A 178 13.28 -0.58 -20.26
CA TRP A 178 11.88 -0.97 -20.14
C TRP A 178 11.53 -1.44 -18.72
N GLU A 179 12.37 -2.25 -18.09
CA GLU A 179 12.27 -2.61 -16.67
C GLU A 179 12.37 -1.36 -15.78
N ALA A 180 13.27 -0.43 -16.12
CA ALA A 180 13.38 0.87 -15.44
C ALA A 180 12.13 1.77 -15.63
N ARG A 181 11.39 1.61 -16.73
CA ARG A 181 10.09 2.27 -16.97
C ARG A 181 8.92 1.55 -16.28
N GLY A 182 9.18 0.42 -15.63
CA GLY A 182 8.20 -0.34 -14.84
C GLY A 182 7.78 -1.68 -15.45
N GLY A 183 8.40 -2.10 -16.56
CA GLY A 183 8.07 -3.33 -17.26
C GLY A 183 6.65 -3.36 -17.82
N ASP A 184 6.27 -4.50 -18.39
CA ASP A 184 4.87 -4.77 -18.71
C ASP A 184 4.15 -4.87 -17.37
N PRO A 185 3.07 -4.10 -17.17
CA PRO A 185 2.27 -4.30 -15.99
C PRO A 185 1.83 -5.77 -16.04
N ASN A 186 2.27 -6.58 -15.08
CA ASN A 186 1.80 -7.94 -14.90
C ASN A 186 0.27 -7.89 -14.82
N PHE A 187 -0.39 -8.07 -15.96
CA PHE A 187 -1.80 -7.79 -16.10
C PHE A 187 -2.56 -8.98 -15.54
N ALA A 188 -2.60 -9.03 -14.21
CA ALA A 188 -3.31 -10.05 -13.48
C ALA A 188 -4.78 -9.62 -13.41
N MET A 189 -5.51 -9.86 -14.50
CA MET A 189 -6.94 -9.54 -14.61
C MET A 189 -7.74 -10.13 -13.45
N VAL A 190 -7.40 -11.35 -13.01
CA VAL A 190 -8.08 -12.04 -11.90
C VAL A 190 -7.92 -11.28 -10.57
N PRO A 191 -6.70 -10.97 -10.08
CA PRO A 191 -6.52 -10.08 -8.93
C PRO A 191 -7.22 -8.72 -9.06
N ALA A 192 -7.19 -8.12 -10.25
CA ALA A 192 -7.84 -6.82 -10.48
C ALA A 192 -9.37 -6.92 -10.35
N LEU A 193 -9.96 -7.99 -10.89
CA LEU A 193 -11.38 -8.29 -10.73
C LEU A 193 -11.75 -8.57 -9.28
N ILE A 194 -10.94 -9.35 -8.55
CA ILE A 194 -11.15 -9.59 -7.11
C ILE A 194 -11.10 -8.27 -6.33
N ALA A 195 -10.12 -7.41 -6.61
CA ALA A 195 -10.00 -6.11 -5.95
C ALA A 195 -11.21 -5.21 -6.24
N LEU A 196 -11.72 -5.21 -7.48
CA LEU A 196 -12.92 -4.48 -7.86
C LEU A 196 -14.19 -5.07 -7.22
N VAL A 197 -14.30 -6.39 -7.14
CA VAL A 197 -15.40 -7.08 -6.44
C VAL A 197 -15.43 -6.65 -4.98
N LEU A 198 -14.28 -6.67 -4.29
CA LEU A 198 -14.19 -6.25 -2.89
C LEU A 198 -14.52 -4.76 -2.72
N LEU A 199 -14.01 -3.90 -3.61
CA LEU A 199 -14.35 -2.48 -3.60
C LEU A 199 -15.85 -2.26 -3.83
N GLY A 200 -16.45 -3.04 -4.74
CA GLY A 200 -17.87 -3.00 -5.07
C GLY A 200 -18.73 -3.47 -3.91
N ALA A 201 -18.30 -4.50 -3.18
CA ALA A 201 -18.94 -4.96 -1.97
C ALA A 201 -19.01 -3.87 -0.90
N VAL A 202 -17.89 -3.18 -0.67
CA VAL A 202 -17.83 -2.08 0.31
C VAL A 202 -18.71 -0.91 -0.13
N ALA A 203 -18.54 -0.43 -1.37
CA ALA A 203 -19.30 0.70 -1.88
C ALA A 203 -20.82 0.42 -1.98
N GLY A 204 -21.19 -0.81 -2.34
CA GLY A 204 -22.59 -1.22 -2.45
C GLY A 204 -23.25 -1.47 -1.10
N GLY A 205 -22.50 -1.94 -0.09
CA GLY A 205 -23.03 -2.17 1.26
C GLY A 205 -23.47 -0.90 1.98
N ASP A 206 -22.90 0.25 1.61
CA ASP A 206 -23.25 1.58 2.14
C ASP A 206 -24.50 2.19 1.46
N PHE A 207 -25.16 1.48 0.55
CA PHE A 207 -26.35 1.99 -0.13
C PHE A 207 -27.59 1.98 0.78
N PRO A 208 -28.22 3.13 1.10
CA PRO A 208 -29.21 3.23 2.18
C PRO A 208 -30.56 2.58 1.88
N LEU A 209 -30.85 2.19 0.63
CA LEU A 209 -32.15 1.64 0.24
C LEU A 209 -32.22 0.11 0.24
N LEU A 210 -31.07 -0.57 0.30
CA LEU A 210 -31.00 -2.03 0.21
C LEU A 210 -30.40 -2.62 1.49
N PRO A 211 -30.81 -3.84 1.89
CA PRO A 211 -30.08 -4.59 2.90
C PRO A 211 -28.59 -4.68 2.52
N THR A 212 -27.69 -4.51 3.50
CA THR A 212 -26.23 -4.42 3.29
C THR A 212 -25.68 -5.56 2.44
N TRP A 213 -26.14 -6.79 2.64
CA TRP A 213 -25.68 -7.95 1.86
C TRP A 213 -26.11 -7.88 0.39
N MET A 214 -27.31 -7.39 0.09
CA MET A 214 -27.79 -7.20 -1.29
C MET A 214 -27.03 -6.08 -1.97
N GLY A 215 -26.83 -4.96 -1.26
CA GLY A 215 -26.02 -3.84 -1.74
C GLY A 215 -24.60 -4.28 -2.07
N ALA A 216 -23.96 -5.06 -1.19
CA ALA A 216 -22.62 -5.59 -1.41
C ALA A 216 -22.53 -6.52 -2.63
N LEU A 217 -23.48 -7.46 -2.79
CA LEU A 217 -23.53 -8.34 -3.96
C LEU A 217 -23.78 -7.55 -5.25
N GLY A 218 -24.71 -6.59 -5.22
CA GLY A 218 -25.01 -5.72 -6.35
C GLY A 218 -23.82 -4.87 -6.78
N GLY A 219 -23.15 -4.21 -5.83
CA GLY A 219 -21.96 -3.42 -6.10
C GLY A 219 -20.79 -4.25 -6.64
N SER A 220 -20.59 -5.45 -6.09
CA SER A 220 -19.61 -6.42 -6.58
C SER A 220 -19.86 -6.81 -8.04
N ALA A 221 -21.10 -7.19 -8.35
CA ALA A 221 -21.51 -7.59 -9.69
C ALA A 221 -21.38 -6.43 -10.69
N VAL A 222 -21.79 -5.22 -10.31
CA VAL A 222 -21.70 -4.02 -11.17
C VAL A 222 -20.25 -3.69 -11.50
N LEU A 223 -19.33 -3.71 -10.52
CA LEU A 223 -17.92 -3.42 -10.82
C LEU A 223 -17.24 -4.54 -11.62
N ALA A 224 -17.55 -5.81 -11.33
CA ALA A 224 -17.04 -6.95 -12.10
C ALA A 224 -17.53 -6.90 -13.56
N LEU A 225 -18.83 -6.75 -13.79
CA LEU A 225 -19.41 -6.61 -15.13
C LEU A 225 -18.90 -5.33 -15.82
N GLY A 226 -18.76 -4.23 -15.07
CA GLY A 226 -18.19 -2.98 -15.57
C GLY A 226 -16.80 -3.20 -16.18
N ALA A 227 -15.95 -3.97 -15.51
CA ALA A 227 -14.63 -4.33 -16.02
C ALA A 227 -14.69 -5.17 -17.32
N THR A 228 -15.77 -5.92 -17.56
CA THR A 228 -15.99 -6.72 -18.80
C THR A 228 -16.39 -5.90 -20.03
N PHE A 229 -16.76 -4.63 -19.88
CA PHE A 229 -17.23 -3.85 -21.02
C PHE A 229 -16.11 -3.36 -21.94
N ARG A 230 -16.28 -3.52 -23.25
CA ARG A 230 -15.40 -2.96 -24.30
C ARG A 230 -15.65 -1.46 -24.52
N SER A 231 -15.71 -0.68 -23.45
CA SER A 231 -15.98 0.76 -23.48
C SER A 231 -14.96 1.53 -22.65
N SER A 232 -14.94 2.86 -22.77
CA SER A 232 -14.10 3.74 -21.93
C SER A 232 -14.36 3.55 -20.43
N ARG A 233 -15.59 3.19 -20.05
CA ARG A 233 -15.96 2.84 -18.67
C ARG A 233 -15.29 1.54 -18.23
N GLY A 234 -15.28 0.51 -19.08
CA GLY A 234 -14.62 -0.75 -18.75
C GLY A 234 -13.10 -0.62 -18.69
N ASP A 235 -12.51 0.17 -19.59
CA ASP A 235 -11.07 0.46 -19.55
C ASP A 235 -10.70 1.24 -18.27
N LEU A 236 -11.54 2.20 -17.84
CA LEU A 236 -11.37 2.89 -16.55
C LEU A 236 -11.43 1.90 -15.38
N MET A 237 -12.41 0.99 -15.37
CA MET A 237 -12.55 0.00 -14.30
C MET A 237 -11.33 -0.92 -14.22
N ARG A 238 -10.82 -1.42 -15.36
CA ARG A 238 -9.60 -2.24 -15.38
C ARG A 238 -8.39 -1.47 -14.89
N ALA A 239 -8.21 -0.22 -15.32
CA ALA A 239 -7.11 0.63 -14.85
C ALA A 239 -7.19 0.89 -13.33
N MET A 240 -8.40 1.10 -12.81
CA MET A 240 -8.62 1.22 -11.36
C MET A 240 -8.32 -0.09 -10.63
N GLY A 241 -8.77 -1.23 -11.14
CA GLY A 241 -8.50 -2.55 -10.57
C GLY A 241 -7.00 -2.84 -10.49
N MET A 242 -6.26 -2.60 -11.57
CA MET A 242 -4.80 -2.75 -11.58
C MET A 242 -4.10 -1.83 -10.59
N ARG A 243 -4.57 -0.59 -10.45
CA ARG A 243 -4.05 0.34 -9.45
C ARG A 243 -4.29 -0.15 -8.02
N LEU A 244 -5.43 -0.79 -7.74
CA LEU A 244 -5.70 -1.41 -6.44
C LEU A 244 -4.79 -2.60 -6.18
N VAL A 245 -4.58 -3.47 -7.17
CA VAL A 245 -3.68 -4.63 -7.06
C VAL A 245 -2.25 -4.18 -6.79
N SER A 246 -1.76 -3.18 -7.53
CA SER A 246 -0.43 -2.60 -7.31
C SER A 246 -0.30 -2.01 -5.90
N LEU A 247 -1.31 -1.28 -5.42
CA LEU A 247 -1.32 -0.78 -4.05
C LEU A 247 -1.36 -1.90 -3.00
N ALA A 248 -2.07 -3.00 -3.27
CA ALA A 248 -2.11 -4.16 -2.38
C ALA A 248 -0.77 -4.90 -2.31
N GLY A 249 -0.05 -4.99 -3.43
CA GLY A 249 1.32 -5.50 -3.47
C GLY A 249 2.26 -4.64 -2.61
N GLU A 250 2.24 -3.33 -2.81
CA GLU A 250 3.03 -2.38 -2.02
C GLU A 250 2.67 -2.43 -0.52
N LEU A 251 1.38 -2.62 -0.18
CA LEU A 251 0.95 -2.80 1.21
C LEU A 251 1.52 -4.08 1.84
N ARG A 252 1.60 -5.17 1.08
CA ARG A 252 2.22 -6.42 1.53
C ARG A 252 3.70 -6.20 1.79
N ASP A 253 4.41 -5.56 0.87
CA ASP A 253 5.84 -5.27 1.01
C ASP A 253 6.10 -4.36 2.22
N ILE A 254 5.29 -3.32 2.42
CA ILE A 254 5.34 -2.45 3.61
C ILE A 254 5.07 -3.25 4.88
N ASN A 255 4.10 -4.18 4.86
CA ASN A 255 3.81 -5.03 6.01
C ASN A 255 4.98 -5.96 6.33
N ASP A 256 5.62 -6.55 5.33
CA ASP A 256 6.76 -7.45 5.51
C ASP A 256 7.99 -6.68 6.03
N GLU A 257 8.18 -5.43 5.58
CA GLU A 257 9.23 -4.52 6.08
C GLU A 257 8.99 -4.07 7.53
N LEU A 258 7.76 -3.62 7.86
CA LEU A 258 7.45 -3.04 9.18
C LEU A 258 6.98 -4.07 10.22
N ARG A 259 6.65 -5.29 9.77
CA ARG A 259 6.00 -6.37 10.54
C ARG A 259 4.73 -5.91 11.25
N VAL A 260 3.89 -5.12 10.55
CA VAL A 260 2.69 -4.50 11.12
C VAL A 260 1.74 -5.56 11.67
N ALA A 261 1.48 -6.62 10.90
CA ALA A 261 0.59 -7.71 11.32
C ALA A 261 1.06 -8.40 12.61
N GLY A 262 2.36 -8.66 12.76
CA GLY A 262 2.92 -9.25 13.98
C GLY A 262 2.76 -8.34 15.19
N LYS A 263 3.05 -7.04 15.04
CA LYS A 263 2.85 -6.04 16.10
C LYS A 263 1.37 -5.87 16.47
N ALA A 264 0.49 -5.87 15.47
CA ALA A 264 -0.95 -5.82 15.67
C ALA A 264 -1.46 -7.05 16.44
N ALA A 265 -1.02 -8.26 16.07
CA ALA A 265 -1.38 -9.49 16.77
C ALA A 265 -0.95 -9.46 18.25
N THR A 266 0.27 -8.99 18.56
CA THR A 266 0.75 -8.84 19.94
C THR A 266 -0.12 -7.87 20.75
N VAL A 267 -0.43 -6.71 20.18
CA VAL A 267 -1.28 -5.70 20.84
C VAL A 267 -2.70 -6.21 21.02
N SER A 268 -3.29 -6.84 20.00
CA SER A 268 -4.62 -7.45 20.06
C SER A 268 -4.69 -8.55 21.11
N GLY A 269 -3.66 -9.40 21.23
CA GLY A 269 -3.56 -10.41 22.27
C GLY A 269 -3.56 -9.81 23.68
N LYS A 270 -2.82 -8.71 23.89
CA LYS A 270 -2.81 -7.98 25.16
C LYS A 270 -4.18 -7.36 25.49
N ILE A 271 -4.86 -6.78 24.50
CA ILE A 271 -6.20 -6.21 24.68
C ILE A 271 -7.19 -7.32 25.04
N PHE A 272 -7.18 -8.42 24.29
CA PHE A 272 -8.08 -9.55 24.49
C PHE A 272 -7.88 -10.20 25.87
N ASP A 273 -6.64 -10.41 26.30
CA ASP A 273 -6.33 -10.92 27.65
C ASP A 273 -6.91 -10.01 28.75
N LYS A 274 -6.76 -8.68 28.61
CA LYS A 274 -7.36 -7.74 29.57
C LYS A 274 -8.89 -7.75 29.53
N MET A 275 -9.50 -7.89 28.36
CA MET A 275 -10.96 -8.03 28.24
C MET A 275 -11.44 -9.31 28.92
N MET A 276 -10.76 -10.45 28.73
CA MET A 276 -11.11 -11.71 29.39
C MET A 276 -10.96 -11.64 30.91
N ILE A 277 -9.92 -10.99 31.41
CA ILE A 277 -9.74 -10.79 32.86
C ILE A 277 -10.86 -9.93 33.43
N LEU A 278 -11.26 -8.86 32.73
CA LEU A 278 -12.37 -8.01 33.14
C LEU A 278 -13.69 -8.78 33.16
N ASP A 279 -13.96 -9.57 32.12
CA ASP A 279 -15.14 -10.41 32.02
C ASP A 279 -15.20 -11.43 33.18
N ARG A 280 -14.10 -12.16 33.42
CA ARG A 280 -13.99 -13.13 34.52
C ARG A 280 -14.19 -12.49 35.89
N LYS A 281 -13.67 -11.28 36.10
CA LYS A 281 -13.74 -10.57 37.39
C LYS A 281 -15.13 -9.98 37.66
N HIS A 282 -15.75 -9.42 36.63
CA HIS A 282 -17.01 -8.68 36.79
C HIS A 282 -18.25 -9.52 36.48
N ARG A 283 -18.10 -10.75 35.93
CA ARG A 283 -19.20 -11.65 35.56
C ARG A 283 -20.33 -10.88 34.87
N ILE A 284 -19.96 -10.09 33.86
CA ILE A 284 -20.92 -9.29 33.12
C ILE A 284 -21.85 -10.28 32.42
N LYS A 285 -23.09 -10.40 32.94
CA LYS A 285 -24.14 -11.23 32.34
C LYS A 285 -24.75 -10.53 31.14
#